data_AF-A0A536YFV9-F1
#
_entry.id   AF-A0A536YFV9-F1
#
_cell.length_a   1.000
_cell.length_b   1.000
_cell.length_c   1.000
_cell.angle_alpha   90.00
_cell.angle_beta   90.00
_cell.angle_gamma   90.00
#
_symmetry.space_group_name_H-M   'P 1'
#
loop_
_entity.id
_entity.type
_entity.pdbx_description
1 polymer ?
#
loop_
_entity_poly.entity_id
_entity_poly.type
_entity_poly.pdbx_seq_one_letter_code
_entity_poly.pdbx_strand_id
1 'polypeptide(L)' 'MDIVTSVRDLRERLQREPDNVFVPTMGNLHAGHIQLMRLAKHRAACTVVSIFVN' A
#
# COMPACT_ATOMS: atom_id res chain seq x y z
N MET A 1 5.20 -8.86 -4.51
CA MET A 1 4.05 -8.37 -3.70
C MET A 1 4.29 -8.93 -2.33
N ASP A 2 4.43 -8.05 -1.35
CA ASP A 2 4.89 -8.41 -0.02
C ASP A 2 3.76 -8.16 0.97
N ILE A 3 3.52 -9.11 1.87
CA ILE A 3 2.60 -8.93 3.00
C ILE A 3 3.45 -8.63 4.22
N VAL A 4 3.23 -7.47 4.82
CA VAL A 4 3.99 -6.99 5.97
C VAL A 4 3.02 -6.67 7.10
N THR A 5 3.26 -7.25 8.27
CA THR A 5 2.34 -7.17 9.42
C THR A 5 2.90 -6.37 10.60
N SER A 6 4.17 -5.94 10.53
CA SER A 6 4.81 -5.14 11.56
C SER A 6 5.28 -3.78 11.01
N VAL A 7 5.22 -2.76 11.87
CA VAL A 7 5.68 -1.41 11.51
C VAL A 7 7.18 -1.38 11.22
N ARG A 8 7.98 -2.19 11.94
CA ARG A 8 9.42 -2.29 11.75
C ARG A 8 9.73 -2.79 10.34
N ASP A 9 9.17 -3.93 9.97
CA ASP A 9 9.49 -4.58 8.70
C ASP A 9 8.97 -3.73 7.52
N LEU A 10 7.86 -2.99 7.71
CA LEU A 10 7.37 -2.05 6.71
C LEU A 10 8.38 -0.92 6.47
N ARG A 11 8.94 -0.34 7.54
CA ARG A 11 9.95 0.72 7.45
C ARG A 11 11.21 0.21 6.75
N GLU A 12 11.71 -0.96 7.13
CA GLU A 12 12.89 -1.58 6.50
C GLU A 12 12.66 -1.86 5.01
N ARG A 13 11.47 -2.35 4.63
CA ARG A 13 11.12 -2.62 3.23
C ARG A 13 11.07 -1.35 2.39
N LEU A 14 10.48 -0.27 2.93
CA LEU A 14 10.27 0.99 2.22
C LEU A 14 11.52 1.87 2.12
N GLN A 15 12.56 1.62 2.95
CA GLN A 15 13.85 2.31 2.81
C GLN A 15 14.48 2.16 1.41
N ARG A 16 14.15 1.07 0.70
CA ARG A 16 14.66 0.76 -0.64
C ARG A 16 13.74 1.22 -1.78
N GLU A 17 12.59 1.81 -1.46
CA GLU A 17 11.56 2.18 -2.42
C GLU A 17 11.27 3.69 -2.35
N PRO A 18 12.03 4.51 -3.08
CA PRO A 18 11.75 5.94 -3.17
C PRO A 18 10.42 6.17 -3.90
N ASP A 19 9.83 7.35 -3.68
CA ASP A 19 8.59 7.79 -4.36
C ASP A 19 7.46 6.76 -4.27
N ASN A 20 7.19 6.25 -3.07
CA ASN A 20 6.05 5.38 -2.82
C ASN A 20 4.73 6.18 -2.70
N VAL A 21 3.62 5.50 -2.99
CA VAL A 21 2.26 6.02 -2.85
C VAL A 21 1.46 5.13 -1.93
N PHE A 22 0.53 5.72 -1.17
CA PHE A 22 -0.20 5.02 -0.14
C PHE A 22 -1.71 5.03 -0.39
N VAL A 23 -2.35 3.86 -0.20
CA VAL A 23 -3.80 3.66 -0.26
C VAL A 23 -4.25 2.98 1.03
N PRO A 24 -4.72 3.72 2.05
CA PRO A 24 -5.21 3.13 3.28
C PRO A 24 -6.61 2.52 3.12
N THR A 25 -6.83 1.32 3.66
CA THR A 25 -8.14 0.64 3.64
C THR A 25 -8.40 -0.13 4.94
N MET A 26 -9.67 -0.49 5.17
CA MET A 26 -10.09 -1.43 6.22
C MET A 26 -10.24 -2.88 5.69
N GLY A 27 -9.81 -3.17 4.46
CA GLY A 27 -10.05 -4.45 3.82
C GLY A 27 -11.40 -4.54 3.11
N ASN A 28 -11.93 -5.76 2.98
CA ASN A 28 -13.11 -6.09 2.17
C ASN A 28 -13.11 -5.38 0.79
N LEU A 29 -12.04 -5.62 0.03
CA LEU A 29 -11.74 -4.87 -1.18
C LEU A 29 -12.79 -5.08 -2.27
N HIS A 30 -13.10 -4.00 -2.99
CA HIS A 30 -14.08 -3.98 -4.07
C HIS A 30 -13.63 -2.97 -5.15
N ALA A 31 -14.42 -2.80 -6.21
CA ALA A 31 -14.04 -2.02 -7.38
C ALA A 31 -13.55 -0.60 -7.07
N GLY A 32 -14.12 0.07 -6.05
CA GLY A 32 -13.68 1.41 -5.62
C GLY A 32 -12.23 1.41 -5.13
N HIS A 33 -11.85 0.45 -4.29
CA HIS A 33 -10.46 0.29 -3.84
C HIS A 33 -9.51 0.02 -5.01
N ILE A 34 -9.91 -0.84 -5.94
CA ILE A 34 -9.09 -1.17 -7.13
C ILE A 34 -8.88 0.08 -8.00
N GLN A 35 -9.87 0.95 -8.15
CA GLN A 35 -9.71 2.21 -8.87
C GLN A 35 -8.66 3.11 -8.22
N LEU A 36 -8.66 3.23 -6.89
CA LEU A 36 -7.62 3.98 -6.16
C LEU A 36 -6.23 3.36 -6.37
N MET A 37 -6.10 2.03 -6.28
CA MET A 37 -4.83 1.33 -6.53
C MET A 37 -4.33 1.52 -7.97
N ARG A 38 -5.22 1.51 -8.96
CA ARG A 38 -4.88 1.80 -10.36
C ARG A 38 -4.36 3.22 -10.53
N LEU A 39 -5.05 4.20 -9.94
CA LEU A 39 -4.61 5.60 -9.97
C LEU A 39 -3.25 5.77 -9.29
N ALA A 40 -3.05 5.11 -8.14
CA ALA A 40 -1.81 5.15 -7.37
C ALA A 40 -0.63 4.55 -8.15
N LYS A 41 -0.83 3.40 -8.81
CA LYS A 41 0.22 2.69 -9.56
C LYS A 41 0.90 3.54 -10.63
N HIS A 42 0.21 4.54 -11.20
CA HIS A 42 0.79 5.43 -12.21
C HIS A 42 1.60 6.60 -11.63
N ARG A 43 1.58 6.80 -10.30
CA ARG A 43 2.16 7.99 -9.65
C ARG A 43 3.49 7.72 -8.93
N ALA A 44 3.91 6.47 -8.80
CA ALA A 44 4.94 6.06 -7.87
C ALA A 44 5.62 4.75 -8.28
N ALA A 45 6.85 4.53 -7.81
CA ALA A 45 7.58 3.28 -8.03
C ALA A 45 6.98 2.11 -7.22
N CYS A 46 6.46 2.41 -6.02
CA CYS A 46 5.86 1.43 -5.12
C CYS A 46 4.48 1.88 -4.63
N THR A 47 3.46 1.03 -4.78
CA THR A 47 2.14 1.25 -4.19
C THR A 47 2.00 0.44 -2.91
N VAL A 48 1.76 1.11 -1.79
CA VAL A 48 1.52 0.53 -0.47
C VAL A 48 0.03 0.57 -0.18
N VAL A 49 -0.55 -0.57 0.19
CA VAL A 49 -1.94 -0.67 0.63
C VAL A 49 -1.95 -1.16 2.08
N SER A 50 -2.59 -0.43 2.98
CA SER A 50 -2.87 -0.97 4.32
C SER A 50 -4.27 -1.61 4.36
N ILE A 51 -4.37 -2.70 5.12
CA ILE A 51 -5.63 -3.30 5.56
C ILE A 51 -5.55 -3.33 7.08
N PHE A 52 -6.31 -2.46 7.74
CA PHE A 52 -6.34 -2.37 9.19
C PHE A 52 -7.75 -2.06 9.67
N VAL A 53 -8.23 -2.87 10.62
CA VAL A 53 -9.48 -2.66 11.35
C VAL A 53 -9.09 -2.60 12.82
N ASN A 54 -9.53 -1.54 13.53
CA ASN A 54 -9.36 -1.45 14.97
C ASN A 54 -10.34 -2.36 15.69
#